data_AF-A0A8J8DA19-F1
#
_entry.id   AF-A0A8J8DA19-F1
#
_cell.length_a   1.000
_cell.length_b   1.000
_cell.length_c   1.000
_cell.angle_alpha   90.00
_cell.angle_beta   90.00
_cell.angle_gamma   90.00
#
_symmetry.space_group_name_H-M   'P 1'
#
loop_
_entity.id
_entity.type
_entity.pdbx_description
1 polymer ?
#
loop_
_entity_poly.entity_id
_entity_poly.type
_entity_poly.pdbx_seq_one_letter_code
_entity_poly.pdbx_strand_id
1 'polypeptide(L)'
;MNDDEFTPQGEKNYNSKIYFTKIERLATVLSGIGTDEKVFNQDGAAIIGVAEVENDTVLNDLVHHPLLKNRNYQIVHYDSKDARGVDVGLLYNPKYFKVENSKPLFVKLPGGAKEAYYTRDVLWVKGKLDGETVHAYVNHWPSRLGGEERSAPARAAAAMVCKKHIDSIAK
;
A
#
# COMPACT_ATOMS: atom_id res chain seq x y z
N MET A 1 -3.66 0.15 -19.04
CA MET A 1 -4.37 -0.80 -18.15
C MET A 1 -5.32 -1.58 -19.03
N ASN A 2 -5.24 -2.91 -19.04
CA ASN A 2 -6.14 -3.76 -19.83
C ASN A 2 -6.94 -4.59 -18.82
N ASP A 3 -8.07 -4.07 -18.39
CA ASP A 3 -8.87 -4.57 -17.26
C ASP A 3 -10.26 -5.06 -17.71
N ASP A 4 -10.38 -5.40 -19.00
CA ASP A 4 -11.64 -5.75 -19.67
C ASP A 4 -12.37 -6.91 -18.97
N GLU A 5 -11.62 -7.81 -18.32
CA GLU A 5 -12.19 -8.93 -17.55
C GLU A 5 -12.93 -8.47 -16.27
N PHE A 6 -12.54 -7.32 -15.70
CA PHE A 6 -13.11 -6.72 -14.48
C PHE A 6 -14.07 -5.57 -14.77
N THR A 7 -14.80 -5.67 -15.88
CA THR A 7 -15.92 -4.78 -16.19
C THR A 7 -17.25 -5.49 -15.91
N PRO A 8 -18.39 -4.75 -15.85
CA PRO A 8 -19.70 -5.40 -15.68
C PRO A 8 -20.06 -6.35 -16.82
N GLN A 9 -19.49 -6.12 -18.01
CA GLN A 9 -19.64 -6.94 -19.21
C GLN A 9 -18.46 -7.92 -19.40
N GLY A 10 -17.45 -7.84 -18.55
CA GLY A 10 -16.26 -8.68 -18.57
C GLY A 10 -16.48 -10.06 -17.98
N GLU A 11 -15.51 -10.95 -18.15
CA GLU A 11 -15.61 -12.35 -17.71
C GLU A 11 -15.91 -12.48 -16.20
N LYS A 12 -15.42 -11.55 -15.36
CA LYS A 12 -15.65 -11.54 -13.91
C LYS A 12 -16.95 -10.84 -13.50
N ASN A 13 -17.71 -10.27 -14.45
CA ASN A 13 -18.95 -9.52 -14.21
C ASN A 13 -18.83 -8.48 -13.09
N TYR A 14 -17.67 -7.82 -13.03
CA TYR A 14 -17.32 -6.94 -11.93
C TYR A 14 -18.19 -5.70 -11.94
N ASN A 15 -18.86 -5.40 -10.83
CA ASN A 15 -19.82 -4.31 -10.75
C ASN A 15 -19.76 -3.62 -9.38
N SER A 16 -20.52 -2.54 -9.21
CA SER A 16 -20.54 -1.76 -7.96
C SER A 16 -20.87 -2.60 -6.73
N LYS A 17 -21.73 -3.63 -6.85
CA LYS A 17 -22.04 -4.53 -5.74
C LYS A 17 -20.79 -5.31 -5.30
N ILE A 18 -20.04 -5.86 -6.25
CA ILE A 18 -18.79 -6.59 -5.95
C ILE A 18 -17.74 -5.65 -5.35
N TYR A 19 -17.61 -4.44 -5.91
CA TYR A 19 -16.72 -3.41 -5.38
C TYR A 19 -17.02 -3.07 -3.91
N PHE A 20 -18.26 -2.68 -3.59
CA PHE A 20 -18.63 -2.33 -2.21
C PHE A 20 -18.59 -3.53 -1.26
N THR A 21 -18.86 -4.75 -1.75
CA THR A 21 -18.65 -5.98 -0.95
C THR A 21 -17.18 -6.17 -0.58
N LYS A 22 -16.24 -5.86 -1.48
CA LYS A 22 -14.80 -5.91 -1.19
C LYS A 22 -14.41 -4.84 -0.15
N ILE A 23 -14.90 -3.61 -0.32
CA ILE A 23 -14.68 -2.52 0.65
C ILE A 23 -15.19 -2.92 2.04
N GLU A 24 -16.42 -3.44 2.14
CA GLU A 24 -17.02 -3.86 3.41
C GLU A 24 -16.19 -4.95 4.11
N ARG A 25 -15.73 -5.95 3.35
CA ARG A 25 -14.88 -7.04 3.89
C ARG A 25 -13.53 -6.53 4.39
N LEU A 26 -12.88 -5.65 3.64
CA LEU A 26 -11.64 -5.01 4.07
C LEU A 26 -11.89 -4.17 5.32
N ALA A 27 -12.93 -3.34 5.32
CA ALA A 27 -13.27 -2.50 6.47
C ALA A 27 -13.57 -3.34 7.72
N THR A 28 -14.25 -4.48 7.57
CA THR A 28 -14.52 -5.42 8.66
C THR A 28 -13.22 -5.91 9.29
N VAL A 29 -12.28 -6.41 8.48
CA VAL A 29 -10.98 -6.89 8.97
C VAL A 29 -10.21 -5.76 9.64
N LEU A 30 -10.07 -4.62 8.97
CA LEU A 30 -9.33 -3.48 9.50
C LEU A 30 -9.94 -2.92 10.80
N SER A 31 -11.26 -2.99 10.95
CA SER A 31 -11.95 -2.49 12.15
C SER A 31 -11.66 -3.30 13.41
N GLY A 32 -11.26 -4.57 13.25
CA GLY A 32 -10.91 -5.47 14.35
C GLY A 32 -9.41 -5.50 14.70
N ILE A 33 -8.54 -4.89 13.89
CA ILE A 33 -7.10 -4.90 14.16
C ILE A 33 -6.79 -3.97 15.33
N GLY A 34 -6.21 -4.53 16.40
CA GLY A 34 -5.76 -3.76 17.56
C GLY A 34 -6.90 -3.27 18.46
N THR A 35 -8.06 -3.93 18.42
CA THR A 35 -9.26 -3.54 19.21
C THR A 35 -9.69 -4.62 20.21
N ASP A 36 -8.84 -5.61 20.49
CA ASP A 36 -9.16 -6.64 21.49
C ASP A 36 -9.46 -6.02 22.85
N GLU A 37 -10.39 -6.59 23.61
CA GLU A 37 -10.85 -6.05 24.91
C GLU A 37 -9.73 -5.86 25.94
N LYS A 38 -8.60 -6.57 25.76
CA LYS A 38 -7.40 -6.47 26.61
C LYS A 38 -6.45 -5.34 26.20
N VAL A 39 -6.71 -4.68 25.08
CA VAL A 39 -5.91 -3.58 24.54
C VAL A 39 -6.54 -2.26 24.97
N PHE A 40 -5.77 -1.44 25.69
CA PHE A 40 -6.19 -0.12 26.18
C PHE A 40 -6.54 0.88 25.07
N ASN A 41 -6.10 0.60 23.83
CA ASN A 41 -6.35 1.46 22.68
C ASN A 41 -7.48 0.91 21.81
N GLN A 42 -8.69 1.37 22.08
CA GLN A 42 -9.85 1.07 21.26
C GLN A 42 -9.87 1.83 19.93
N ASP A 43 -8.85 2.66 19.61
CA ASP A 43 -8.73 3.40 18.34
C ASP A 43 -8.05 2.58 17.21
N GLY A 44 -7.57 1.37 17.50
CA GLY A 44 -7.06 0.42 16.50
C GLY A 44 -5.62 0.72 16.05
N ALA A 45 -5.23 0.23 14.87
CA ALA A 45 -3.88 0.40 14.34
C ALA A 45 -3.53 1.89 14.07
N ALA A 46 -2.35 2.32 14.49
CA ALA A 46 -1.87 3.69 14.20
C ALA A 46 -1.48 3.88 12.73
N ILE A 47 -0.94 2.84 12.09
CA ILE A 47 -0.41 2.85 10.72
C ILE A 47 -0.77 1.51 10.06
N ILE A 48 -1.27 1.56 8.82
CA ILE A 48 -1.56 0.38 7.99
C ILE A 48 -0.96 0.60 6.60
N GLY A 49 -0.06 -0.29 6.18
CA GLY A 49 0.44 -0.33 4.80
C GLY A 49 -0.49 -1.16 3.91
N VAL A 50 -0.81 -0.64 2.72
CA VAL A 50 -1.66 -1.31 1.73
C VAL A 50 -0.95 -1.42 0.39
N ALA A 51 -1.32 -2.43 -0.40
CA ALA A 51 -0.78 -2.73 -1.72
C ALA A 51 -1.89 -3.18 -2.67
N GLU A 52 -1.59 -3.20 -3.97
CA GLU A 52 -2.57 -3.45 -5.05
C GLU A 52 -3.72 -2.42 -5.02
N VAL A 53 -3.37 -1.15 -4.79
CA VAL A 53 -4.30 -0.02 -4.79
C VAL A 53 -4.44 0.52 -6.20
N GLU A 54 -5.63 0.51 -6.76
CA GLU A 54 -5.82 1.00 -8.14
C GLU A 54 -5.75 2.53 -8.25
N ASN A 55 -6.32 3.24 -7.28
CA ASN A 55 -6.32 4.70 -7.21
C ASN A 55 -6.75 5.18 -5.80
N ASP A 56 -6.70 6.50 -5.61
CA ASP A 56 -7.07 7.17 -4.37
C ASP A 56 -8.55 7.05 -3.99
N THR A 57 -9.46 6.86 -4.96
CA THR A 57 -10.89 6.70 -4.71
C THR A 57 -11.16 5.44 -3.89
N VAL A 58 -10.46 4.33 -4.21
CA VAL A 58 -10.56 3.08 -3.44
C VAL A 58 -10.16 3.28 -1.97
N LEU A 59 -9.10 4.04 -1.72
CA LEU A 59 -8.65 4.33 -0.36
C LEU A 59 -9.62 5.26 0.37
N ASN A 60 -10.15 6.28 -0.31
CA ASN A 60 -11.14 7.19 0.24
C ASN A 60 -12.43 6.45 0.63
N ASP A 61 -12.96 5.60 -0.24
CA ASP A 61 -14.15 4.80 0.07
C ASP A 61 -13.91 3.87 1.26
N LEU A 62 -12.72 3.28 1.36
CA LEU A 62 -12.35 2.40 2.47
C LEU A 62 -12.30 3.15 3.81
N VAL A 63 -11.58 4.26 3.90
CA VAL A 63 -11.42 4.99 5.19
C VAL A 63 -12.73 5.66 5.65
N HIS A 64 -13.63 6.00 4.73
CA HIS A 64 -14.94 6.59 5.04
C HIS A 64 -16.03 5.55 5.27
N HIS A 65 -15.74 4.24 5.11
CA HIS A 65 -16.70 3.19 5.42
C HIS A 65 -17.21 3.31 6.86
N PRO A 66 -18.50 3.04 7.17
CA PRO A 66 -19.06 3.22 8.51
C PRO A 66 -18.30 2.53 9.66
N LEU A 67 -17.63 1.40 9.37
CA LEU A 67 -16.80 0.67 10.34
C LEU A 67 -15.45 1.34 10.64
N LEU A 68 -14.96 2.22 9.76
CA LEU A 68 -13.64 2.85 9.84
C LEU A 68 -13.69 4.37 9.99
N LYS A 69 -14.77 5.04 9.60
CA LYS A 69 -14.84 6.53 9.59
C LYS A 69 -14.46 7.18 10.92
N ASN A 70 -14.80 6.55 12.04
CA ASN A 70 -14.50 7.08 13.38
C ASN A 70 -13.01 6.97 13.76
N ARG A 71 -12.24 6.17 13.02
CA ARG A 71 -10.77 6.05 13.16
C ARG A 71 -10.05 7.28 12.62
N ASN A 72 -10.71 8.06 11.75
CA ASN A 72 -10.16 9.25 11.10
C ASN A 72 -8.83 8.97 10.36
N TYR A 73 -8.73 7.82 9.68
CA TYR A 73 -7.55 7.49 8.91
C TYR A 73 -7.32 8.51 7.79
N GLN A 74 -6.09 8.97 7.68
CA GLN A 74 -5.57 9.80 6.59
C GLN A 74 -4.72 8.95 5.66
N ILE A 75 -4.51 9.41 4.42
CA ILE A 75 -3.91 8.63 3.34
C ILE A 75 -2.61 9.29 2.87
N VAL A 76 -1.56 8.48 2.69
CA VAL A 76 -0.40 8.82 1.86
C VAL A 76 -0.36 7.86 0.67
N HIS A 77 -0.46 8.40 -0.55
CA HIS A 77 -0.52 7.63 -1.79
C HIS A 77 0.12 8.42 -2.94
N TYR A 78 0.74 7.70 -3.87
CA TYR A 78 1.26 8.24 -5.12
C TYR A 78 1.07 7.21 -6.24
N ASP A 79 0.69 7.70 -7.42
CA ASP A 79 0.62 6.85 -8.61
C ASP A 79 2.03 6.41 -9.02
N SER A 80 2.18 5.12 -9.32
CA SER A 80 3.44 4.54 -9.81
C SER A 80 3.39 4.26 -11.31
N LYS A 81 4.55 3.89 -11.86
CA LYS A 81 4.68 3.51 -13.28
C LYS A 81 4.36 2.03 -13.53
N ASP A 82 3.73 1.32 -12.58
CA ASP A 82 3.36 -0.07 -12.78
C ASP A 82 2.36 -0.19 -13.94
N ALA A 83 2.68 -1.04 -14.91
CA ALA A 83 1.86 -1.16 -16.13
C ALA A 83 0.43 -1.68 -15.86
N ARG A 84 0.20 -2.28 -14.68
CA ARG A 84 -1.11 -2.77 -14.25
C ARG A 84 -1.95 -1.68 -13.57
N GLY A 85 -1.41 -0.49 -13.32
CA GLY A 85 -2.13 0.61 -12.68
C GLY A 85 -2.45 0.34 -11.21
N VAL A 86 -1.52 -0.28 -10.48
CA VAL A 86 -1.70 -0.58 -9.06
C VAL A 86 -0.50 -0.16 -8.24
N ASP A 87 -0.78 0.39 -7.06
CA ASP A 87 0.13 1.13 -6.22
C ASP A 87 0.16 0.61 -4.78
N VAL A 88 0.99 1.27 -3.97
CA VAL A 88 1.05 1.08 -2.53
C VAL A 88 0.57 2.35 -1.83
N GLY A 89 0.00 2.21 -0.64
CA GLY A 89 -0.48 3.32 0.17
C GLY A 89 -0.20 3.11 1.65
N LEU A 90 -0.34 4.18 2.41
CA LEU A 90 -0.26 4.16 3.87
C LEU A 90 -1.48 4.86 4.44
N LEU A 91 -2.26 4.14 5.24
CA LEU A 91 -3.32 4.70 6.06
C LEU A 91 -2.75 4.99 7.45
N TYR A 92 -3.06 6.13 8.03
CA TYR A 92 -2.56 6.49 9.36
C TYR A 92 -3.58 7.25 10.19
N ASN A 93 -3.59 7.00 11.50
CA ASN A 93 -4.42 7.76 12.43
C ASN A 93 -3.61 8.98 12.93
N PRO A 94 -4.04 10.23 12.62
CA PRO A 94 -3.28 11.44 12.93
C PRO A 94 -3.20 11.74 14.43
N LYS A 95 -3.99 11.06 15.27
CA LYS A 95 -3.87 11.10 16.72
C LYS A 95 -2.53 10.53 17.20
N TYR A 96 -2.04 9.49 16.53
CA TYR A 96 -0.84 8.73 16.93
C TYR A 96 0.35 8.99 16.02
N PHE A 97 0.11 9.10 14.71
CA PHE A 97 1.17 9.28 13.72
C PHE A 97 1.01 10.59 12.96
N LYS A 98 1.97 11.50 13.13
CA LYS A 98 2.02 12.78 12.38
C LYS A 98 3.03 12.67 11.25
N VAL A 99 2.55 12.61 10.02
CA VAL A 99 3.41 12.60 8.83
C VAL A 99 4.17 13.93 8.74
N GLU A 100 5.49 13.86 8.61
CA GLU A 100 6.39 15.00 8.39
C GLU A 100 6.86 15.09 6.94
N ASN A 101 7.05 13.93 6.28
CA ASN A 101 7.53 13.86 4.90
C ASN A 101 7.16 12.51 4.28
N SER A 102 6.99 12.46 2.98
CA SER A 102 6.80 11.21 2.24
C SER A 102 7.26 11.33 0.81
N LYS A 103 7.73 10.22 0.23
CA LYS A 103 8.17 10.16 -1.17
C LYS A 103 7.96 8.76 -1.76
N PRO A 104 7.58 8.67 -3.05
CA PRO A 104 7.73 7.44 -3.81
C PRO A 104 9.22 7.25 -4.16
N LEU A 105 9.75 6.06 -3.88
CA LEU A 105 11.11 5.68 -4.22
C LEU A 105 11.08 4.79 -5.46
N PHE A 106 11.50 5.36 -6.58
CA PHE A 106 11.43 4.70 -7.88
C PHE A 106 12.27 3.43 -7.94
N VAL A 107 11.66 2.32 -8.36
CA VAL A 107 12.34 1.04 -8.56
C VAL A 107 12.63 0.80 -10.03
N LYS A 108 13.90 1.03 -10.42
CA LYS A 108 14.38 0.68 -11.75
C LYS A 108 14.71 -0.81 -11.83
N LEU A 109 13.98 -1.57 -12.64
CA LEU A 109 14.28 -2.98 -12.88
C LEU A 109 15.52 -3.15 -13.79
N PRO A 110 16.35 -4.18 -13.55
CA PRO A 110 17.42 -4.54 -14.48
C PRO A 110 16.82 -5.05 -15.80
N GLY A 111 17.49 -4.77 -16.92
CA GLY A 111 17.04 -5.21 -18.24
C GLY A 111 16.89 -6.73 -18.30
N GLY A 112 15.78 -7.22 -18.88
CA GLY A 112 15.49 -8.64 -19.01
C GLY A 112 14.94 -9.34 -17.75
N ALA A 113 14.87 -8.65 -16.61
CA ALA A 113 14.39 -9.26 -15.35
C ALA A 113 12.87 -9.49 -15.31
N LYS A 114 12.10 -8.74 -16.10
CA LYS A 114 10.65 -8.86 -16.31
C LYS A 114 10.33 -8.39 -17.73
N GLU A 115 9.18 -8.83 -18.24
CA GLU A 115 8.61 -8.33 -19.51
C GLU A 115 8.23 -6.85 -19.41
N ALA A 116 7.80 -6.39 -18.24
CA ALA A 116 7.62 -4.98 -17.93
C ALA A 116 8.92 -4.37 -17.38
N TYR A 117 9.34 -3.24 -17.94
CA TYR A 117 10.52 -2.47 -17.48
C TYR A 117 10.29 -1.73 -16.15
N TYR A 118 9.03 -1.57 -15.75
CA TYR A 118 8.61 -0.82 -14.57
C TYR A 118 7.94 -1.74 -13.56
N THR A 119 8.02 -1.36 -12.29
CA THR A 119 7.31 -2.00 -11.17
C THR A 119 6.84 -0.91 -10.21
N ARG A 120 6.15 -1.30 -9.13
CA ARG A 120 5.68 -0.38 -8.11
C ARG A 120 6.86 0.28 -7.43
N ASP A 121 6.68 1.55 -7.11
CA ASP A 121 7.60 2.28 -6.25
C ASP A 121 7.50 1.78 -4.81
N VAL A 122 8.53 2.06 -4.01
CA VAL A 122 8.46 1.89 -2.56
C VAL A 122 7.98 3.20 -1.96
N LEU A 123 6.88 3.18 -1.22
CA LEU A 123 6.41 4.35 -0.49
C LEU A 123 7.22 4.51 0.80
N TRP A 124 7.96 5.60 0.93
CA TRP A 124 8.59 6.01 2.17
C TRP A 124 7.78 7.11 2.85
N VAL A 125 7.55 6.95 4.16
CA VAL A 125 6.89 7.95 5.00
C VAL A 125 7.69 8.16 6.27
N LYS A 126 8.07 9.41 6.54
CA LYS A 126 8.63 9.85 7.81
C LYS A 126 7.54 10.53 8.63
N GLY A 127 7.46 10.21 9.90
CA GLY A 127 6.58 10.93 10.83
C GLY A 127 6.96 10.74 12.29
N LYS A 128 6.16 11.33 13.17
CA LYS A 128 6.24 11.18 14.61
C LYS A 128 5.17 10.19 15.08
N LEU A 129 5.59 9.06 15.63
CA LEU A 129 4.73 8.10 16.33
C LEU A 129 4.95 8.28 17.83
N ASP A 130 3.94 8.78 18.54
CA ASP A 130 4.03 9.10 19.98
C ASP A 130 5.27 9.95 20.36
N GLY A 131 5.66 10.88 19.47
CA GLY A 131 6.80 11.78 19.65
C GLY A 131 8.13 11.27 19.07
N GLU A 132 8.24 9.96 18.85
CA GLU A 132 9.42 9.32 18.28
C GLU A 132 9.42 9.39 16.76
N THR A 133 10.58 9.66 16.16
CA THR A 133 10.70 9.66 14.69
C THR A 133 10.71 8.24 14.16
N VAL A 134 9.74 7.92 13.31
CA VAL A 134 9.60 6.64 12.63
C VAL A 134 9.65 6.85 11.12
N HIS A 135 10.35 5.93 10.44
CA HIS A 135 10.36 5.82 9.00
C HIS A 135 9.67 4.52 8.58
N ALA A 136 8.52 4.64 7.94
CA ALA A 136 7.77 3.51 7.37
C ALA A 136 8.09 3.35 5.89
N TYR A 137 8.21 2.09 5.45
CA TYR A 137 8.39 1.72 4.05
C TYR A 137 7.29 0.73 3.68
N VAL A 138 6.43 1.09 2.72
CA VAL A 138 5.40 0.19 2.16
C VAL A 138 5.86 -0.24 0.78
N ASN A 139 5.88 -1.56 0.55
CA ASN A 139 6.41 -2.12 -0.67
C ASN A 139 5.55 -3.27 -1.20
N HIS A 140 5.43 -3.36 -2.53
CA HIS A 140 4.87 -4.53 -3.19
C HIS A 140 5.85 -5.07 -4.25
N TRP A 141 6.74 -5.96 -3.82
CA TRP A 141 7.86 -6.42 -4.65
C TRP A 141 7.40 -7.19 -5.90
N PRO A 142 8.24 -7.23 -6.96
CA PRO A 142 7.96 -8.02 -8.15
C PRO A 142 7.55 -9.46 -7.85
N SER A 143 6.51 -9.92 -8.54
CA SER A 143 5.97 -11.27 -8.42
C SER A 143 7.02 -12.33 -8.77
N ARG A 144 6.98 -13.45 -8.03
CA ARG A 144 7.81 -14.65 -8.27
C ARG A 144 7.27 -15.59 -9.36
N LEU A 145 6.22 -15.19 -10.07
CA LEU A 145 5.71 -15.96 -11.20
C LEU A 145 6.83 -16.20 -12.22
N GLY A 146 7.00 -17.47 -12.63
CA GLY A 146 8.10 -17.91 -13.50
C GLY A 146 9.34 -18.41 -12.75
N GLY A 147 9.30 -18.48 -11.42
CA GLY A 147 10.36 -19.08 -10.59
C GLY A 147 11.17 -18.06 -9.78
N GLU A 148 11.80 -18.55 -8.71
CA GLU A 148 12.62 -17.72 -7.83
C GLU A 148 13.85 -17.16 -8.55
N GLU A 149 14.57 -17.99 -9.32
CA GLU A 149 15.77 -17.59 -10.06
C GLU A 149 15.49 -16.43 -11.03
N ARG A 150 14.41 -16.54 -11.82
CA ARG A 150 14.00 -15.49 -12.78
C ARG A 150 13.63 -14.18 -12.08
N SER A 151 13.00 -14.25 -10.90
CA SER A 151 12.50 -13.07 -10.19
C SER A 151 13.51 -12.43 -9.23
N ALA A 152 14.59 -13.14 -8.87
CA ALA A 152 15.59 -12.67 -7.93
C ALA A 152 16.23 -11.33 -8.31
N PRO A 153 16.65 -11.06 -9.57
CA PRO A 153 17.26 -9.78 -9.93
C PRO A 153 16.31 -8.59 -9.73
N ALA A 154 15.03 -8.75 -10.07
CA ALA A 154 14.02 -7.71 -9.92
C ALA A 154 13.73 -7.42 -8.44
N ARG A 155 13.64 -8.46 -7.60
CA ARG A 155 13.44 -8.32 -6.15
C ARG A 155 14.66 -7.72 -5.46
N ALA A 156 15.87 -8.09 -5.88
CA ALA A 156 17.11 -7.50 -5.39
C ALA A 156 17.17 -6.00 -5.70
N ALA A 157 16.73 -5.58 -6.89
CA ALA A 157 16.65 -4.15 -7.24
C ALA A 157 15.70 -3.38 -6.30
N ALA A 158 14.51 -3.91 -6.02
CA ALA A 158 13.57 -3.30 -5.07
C ALA A 158 14.17 -3.21 -3.65
N ALA A 159 14.80 -4.28 -3.17
CA ALA A 159 15.47 -4.29 -1.86
C ALA A 159 16.62 -3.28 -1.79
N MET A 160 17.40 -3.14 -2.87
CA MET A 160 18.50 -2.18 -2.95
C MET A 160 18.03 -0.73 -2.91
N VAL A 161 16.83 -0.41 -3.43
CA VAL A 161 16.23 0.92 -3.29
C VAL A 161 15.94 1.23 -1.83
N CYS A 162 15.30 0.32 -1.09
CA CYS A 162 15.06 0.48 0.35
C CYS A 162 16.38 0.68 1.10
N LYS A 163 17.36 -0.21 0.87
CA LYS A 163 18.66 -0.16 1.54
C LYS A 163 19.37 1.18 1.32
N LYS A 164 19.50 1.63 0.06
CA LYS A 164 20.17 2.91 -0.26
C LYS A 164 19.50 4.11 0.40
N HIS A 165 18.16 4.09 0.50
CA HIS A 165 17.43 5.17 1.16
C HIS A 165 17.58 5.09 2.68
N ILE A 166 17.55 3.90 3.28
CA ILE A 166 17.82 3.72 4.71
C ILE A 166 19.24 4.19 5.06
N ASP A 167 20.24 3.81 4.27
CA ASP A 167 21.64 4.20 4.45
C ASP A 167 21.86 5.72 4.29
N SER A 168 20.97 6.44 3.58
CA SER A 168 21.08 7.89 3.42
C SER A 168 20.48 8.67 4.59
N ILE A 169 19.50 8.10 5.31
CA ILE A 169 18.85 8.72 6.47
C ILE A 169 19.54 8.35 7.80
N ALA A 170 20.27 7.23 7.86
CA ALA A 170 20.93 6.75 9.07
C ALA A 170 22.33 7.36 9.30
N LYS A 171 22.69 8.41 8.56
CA LYS A 171 23.97 9.12 8.67
C LYS A 171 23.93 10.22 9.72
#